data_AF-A0A920L8W8-F1
#
_entry.id   AF-A0A920L8W8-F1
#
_cell.length_a   1.000
_cell.length_b   1.000
_cell.length_c   1.000
_cell.angle_alpha   90.00
_cell.angle_beta   90.00
_cell.angle_gamma   90.00
#
_symmetry.space_group_name_H-M   'P 1'
#
loop_
_entity.id
_entity.type
_entity.pdbx_description
1 polymer ?
#
loop_
_entity_poly.entity_id
_entity_poly.type
_entity_poly.pdbx_seq_one_letter_code
_entity_poly.pdbx_strand_id
1 'polypeptide(L)'
;MLHADGEILAAKAAADFGVPFTLSTMSICSIEDVAANSDAPFWFQLYVMRDREFIRRLVERTRAANCSALMITLDLQIMGQRHKDVRNGLSAPPKPTLRNLINLIKSRHGALA
;
A
#
# COMPACT_ATOMS: atom_id res chain seq x y z
N MET A 1 -6.40 4.50 2.05
CA MET A 1 -6.24 5.80 1.36
C MET A 1 -6.18 6.87 2.42
N LEU A 2 -4.98 7.26 2.83
CA LEU A 2 -4.77 8.28 3.86
C LEU A 2 -4.38 9.62 3.23
N HIS A 3 -3.53 9.57 2.22
CA HIS A 3 -3.03 10.73 1.48
C HIS A 3 -2.73 10.31 0.04
N ALA A 4 -2.72 11.27 -0.90
CA ALA A 4 -2.60 10.96 -2.34
C ALA A 4 -1.21 10.47 -2.77
N ASP A 5 -0.17 10.99 -2.16
CA ASP A 5 1.25 10.62 -2.32
C ASP A 5 1.80 9.92 -1.06
N GLY A 6 0.93 9.25 -0.30
CA GLY A 6 1.25 8.72 1.02
C GLY A 6 2.44 7.75 1.03
N GLU A 7 2.56 6.89 0.03
CA GLU A 7 3.67 5.95 -0.11
C GLU A 7 5.00 6.66 -0.43
N ILE A 8 4.97 7.76 -1.18
CA ILE A 8 6.17 8.59 -1.44
C ILE A 8 6.62 9.27 -0.14
N LEU A 9 5.68 9.88 0.60
CA LEU A 9 5.97 10.51 1.88
C LEU A 9 6.53 9.50 2.90
N ALA A 10 5.96 8.29 2.93
CA ALA A 10 6.45 7.21 3.79
C ALA A 10 7.86 6.74 3.41
N ALA A 11 8.16 6.62 2.10
CA ALA A 11 9.49 6.26 1.63
C ALA A 11 10.55 7.30 2.01
N LYS A 12 10.24 8.60 1.82
CA LYS A 12 11.11 9.72 2.24
C LYS A 12 11.38 9.70 3.74
N ALA A 13 10.32 9.59 4.55
CA ALA A 13 10.47 9.51 5.99
C ALA A 13 11.33 8.31 6.39
N ALA A 14 11.10 7.13 5.82
CA ALA A 14 11.90 5.94 6.11
C ALA A 14 13.39 6.16 5.79
N ALA A 15 13.71 6.83 4.67
CA ALA A 15 15.07 7.21 4.30
C ALA A 15 15.70 8.14 5.35
N ASP A 16 14.98 9.19 5.77
CA ASP A 16 15.45 10.15 6.78
C ASP A 16 15.78 9.49 8.12
N PHE A 17 15.01 8.46 8.50
CA PHE A 17 15.23 7.68 9.73
C PHE A 17 16.19 6.49 9.55
N GLY A 18 16.68 6.24 8.33
CA GLY A 18 17.59 5.13 8.04
C GLY A 18 16.96 3.74 8.20
N VAL A 19 15.64 3.61 8.02
CA VAL A 19 14.91 2.34 8.10
C VAL A 19 14.40 1.89 6.73
N PRO A 20 14.29 0.58 6.46
CA PRO A 20 13.76 0.11 5.19
C PRO A 20 12.27 0.43 5.02
N PHE A 21 11.91 0.94 3.84
CA PHE A 21 10.52 1.04 3.39
C PHE A 21 10.17 -0.14 2.47
N THR A 22 8.96 -0.69 2.59
CA THR A 22 8.45 -1.73 1.69
C THR A 22 7.20 -1.25 0.96
N LEU A 23 7.28 -1.15 -0.37
CA LEU A 23 6.15 -0.80 -1.22
C LEU A 23 5.29 -2.03 -1.51
N SER A 24 3.96 -1.90 -1.42
CA SER A 24 3.03 -3.03 -1.66
C SER A 24 2.73 -3.25 -3.15
N THR A 25 2.45 -4.50 -3.53
CA THR A 25 1.83 -4.83 -4.84
C THR A 25 0.53 -4.05 -5.07
N MET A 26 -0.24 -3.78 -4.00
CA MET A 26 -1.52 -3.06 -4.05
C MET A 26 -1.38 -1.56 -3.71
N SER A 27 -0.19 -0.99 -3.93
CA SER A 27 0.11 0.43 -3.73
C SER A 27 -0.69 1.33 -4.68
N ILE A 28 -0.96 2.56 -4.24
CA ILE A 28 -1.57 3.60 -5.08
C ILE A 28 -0.51 4.29 -5.93
N CYS A 29 0.63 4.65 -5.34
CA CYS A 29 1.79 5.14 -6.08
C CYS A 29 2.45 3.99 -6.85
N SER A 30 2.91 4.27 -8.07
CA SER A 30 3.65 3.29 -8.87
C SER A 30 5.05 3.06 -8.31
N ILE A 31 5.70 1.97 -8.74
CA ILE A 31 7.10 1.69 -8.38
C ILE A 31 7.99 2.84 -8.87
N GLU A 32 7.71 3.32 -10.08
CA GLU A 32 8.46 4.37 -10.76
C GLU A 32 8.29 5.72 -10.06
N ASP A 33 7.08 6.06 -9.61
CA ASP A 33 6.84 7.32 -8.88
C ASP A 33 7.58 7.33 -7.54
N VAL A 34 7.56 6.21 -6.82
CA VAL A 34 8.28 6.07 -5.54
C VAL A 34 9.79 6.14 -5.77
N ALA A 35 10.31 5.47 -6.80
CA ALA A 35 11.72 5.51 -7.15
C ALA A 35 12.19 6.90 -7.60
N ALA A 36 11.37 7.63 -8.36
CA ALA A 36 11.67 9.00 -8.80
C ALA A 36 11.66 10.02 -7.64
N ASN A 37 11.06 9.67 -6.50
CA ASN A 37 10.89 10.57 -5.37
C ASN A 37 11.52 10.05 -4.06
N SER A 38 12.34 8.99 -4.12
CA SER A 38 13.04 8.43 -2.96
C SER A 38 14.53 8.37 -3.23
N ASP A 39 15.32 9.02 -2.38
CA ASP A 39 16.77 9.05 -2.52
C ASP A 39 17.44 7.76 -2.00
N ALA A 40 16.68 6.89 -1.32
CA ALA A 40 17.14 5.61 -0.79
C ALA A 40 16.49 4.41 -1.51
N PRO A 41 17.22 3.30 -1.69
CA PRO A 41 16.64 2.04 -2.15
C PRO A 41 15.56 1.54 -1.20
N PHE A 42 14.45 1.04 -1.75
CA PHE A 42 13.34 0.47 -0.99
C PHE A 42 13.10 -1.00 -1.36
N TRP A 43 12.30 -1.69 -0.55
CA TRP A 43 11.88 -3.07 -0.81
C TRP A 43 10.56 -3.07 -1.54
N PHE A 44 10.31 -4.11 -2.33
CA PHE A 44 9.01 -4.31 -2.97
C PHE A 44 8.36 -5.61 -2.49
N GLN A 45 7.11 -5.53 -2.05
CA GLN A 45 6.31 -6.68 -1.66
C GLN A 45 5.52 -7.23 -2.85
N LEU A 46 5.63 -8.54 -3.08
CA LEU A 46 5.02 -9.25 -4.20
C LEU A 46 4.03 -10.31 -3.72
N TYR A 47 2.79 -10.25 -4.23
CA TYR A 47 1.86 -11.38 -4.21
C TYR A 47 2.10 -12.34 -5.37
N VAL A 48 2.14 -13.65 -5.09
CA VAL A 48 2.25 -14.68 -6.12
C VAL A 48 0.89 -14.88 -6.80
N MET A 49 0.68 -14.14 -7.89
CA MET A 49 -0.50 -14.26 -8.74
C MET A 49 -0.38 -15.38 -9.78
N ARG A 50 -1.53 -15.80 -10.34
CA ARG A 50 -1.58 -16.81 -11.41
C ARG A 50 -0.93 -16.33 -12.71
N ASP A 51 -1.08 -15.04 -13.03
CA ASP A 51 -0.48 -14.44 -14.22
C ASP A 51 1.04 -14.26 -14.02
N ARG A 52 1.81 -15.19 -14.59
CA ARG A 52 3.27 -15.20 -14.52
C ARG A 52 3.91 -14.09 -15.35
N GLU A 53 3.27 -13.69 -16.44
CA GLU A 53 3.80 -12.67 -17.34
C GLU A 53 3.65 -11.29 -16.69
N PHE A 54 2.55 -11.06 -15.98
CA PHE A 54 2.39 -9.89 -15.11
C PHE A 54 3.46 -9.84 -14.01
N ILE A 55 3.69 -10.95 -13.29
CA ILE A 55 4.74 -11.02 -12.26
C ILE A 55 6.10 -10.71 -12.86
N ARG A 56 6.43 -11.30 -14.01
CA ARG A 56 7.71 -11.08 -14.68
C ARG A 56 7.91 -9.59 -14.98
N ARG A 57 6.91 -8.93 -15.58
CA ARG A 57 6.97 -7.48 -15.83
C ARG A 57 7.10 -6.68 -14.53
N LEU A 58 6.43 -7.08 -13.46
CA LEU A 58 6.53 -6.40 -12.17
C LEU A 58 7.94 -6.53 -11.58
N VAL A 59 8.54 -7.72 -11.65
CA VAL A 59 9.93 -7.95 -11.21
C VAL A 59 10.92 -7.11 -12.04
N GLU A 60 10.75 -7.05 -13.36
CA GLU A 60 11.60 -6.19 -14.20
C GLU A 60 11.51 -4.71 -13.78
N ARG A 61 10.29 -4.23 -13.47
CA ARG A 61 10.08 -2.86 -12.96
C ARG A 61 10.79 -2.64 -11.62
N THR A 62 10.72 -3.60 -10.70
CA THR A 62 11.44 -3.48 -9.41
C THR A 62 12.96 -3.45 -9.59
N ARG A 63 13.49 -4.20 -10.55
CA ARG A 63 14.93 -4.16 -10.88
C ARG A 63 15.31 -2.81 -11.47
N ALA A 64 14.53 -2.29 -12.43
CA ALA A 64 14.77 -1.00 -13.04
C ALA A 64 14.70 0.16 -12.03
N ALA A 65 13.85 0.02 -11.01
CA ALA A 65 13.73 0.97 -9.90
C ALA A 65 14.80 0.81 -8.79
N ASN A 66 15.78 -0.09 -8.97
CA ASN A 66 16.82 -0.39 -7.98
C ASN A 66 16.28 -0.80 -6.60
N CYS A 67 15.15 -1.51 -6.55
CA CYS A 67 14.68 -2.08 -5.30
C CYS A 67 15.74 -3.02 -4.72
N SER A 68 16.08 -2.85 -3.43
CA SER A 68 17.16 -3.60 -2.79
C SER A 68 16.74 -5.00 -2.33
N ALA A 69 15.44 -5.26 -2.17
CA ALA A 69 14.90 -6.56 -1.84
C ALA A 69 13.48 -6.77 -2.40
N LEU A 70 13.14 -8.05 -2.61
CA LEU A 70 11.79 -8.50 -2.98
C LEU A 70 11.20 -9.34 -1.83
N MET A 71 10.08 -8.87 -1.29
CA MET A 71 9.38 -9.49 -0.16
C MET A 71 8.19 -10.30 -0.67
N ILE A 72 8.33 -11.63 -0.74
CA ILE A 72 7.27 -12.49 -1.29
C ILE A 72 6.27 -12.85 -0.18
N THR A 73 5.00 -12.51 -0.40
CA THR A 73 3.91 -12.82 0.53
C THR A 73 3.19 -14.10 0.13
N LEU A 74 3.26 -15.12 0.99
CA LEU A 74 2.77 -16.49 0.71
C LEU A 74 1.49 -16.87 1.47
N ASP A 75 1.08 -16.08 2.46
CA ASP A 75 -0.06 -16.35 3.35
C ASP A 75 -1.43 -16.00 2.74
N LEU A 76 -1.46 -15.14 1.72
CA LEU A 76 -2.68 -14.59 1.12
C LEU A 76 -3.08 -15.31 -0.17
N GLN A 77 -3.32 -16.62 -0.10
CA GLN A 77 -3.85 -17.40 -1.23
C GLN A 77 -5.31 -17.06 -1.54
N ILE A 78 -6.09 -16.72 -0.51
CA ILE A 78 -7.45 -16.21 -0.59
C ILE A 78 -7.52 -14.95 0.27
N MET A 79 -8.19 -13.92 -0.22
CA MET A 79 -8.39 -12.69 0.56
C MET A 79 -9.18 -13.01 1.83
N GLY A 80 -8.59 -12.74 2.99
CA GLY A 80 -9.26 -12.90 4.28
C GLY A 80 -10.48 -11.98 4.40
N GLN A 81 -11.55 -12.48 5.03
CA GLN A 81 -12.77 -11.71 5.22
C GLN A 81 -12.63 -10.73 6.39
N ARG A 82 -12.30 -9.48 6.08
CA ARG A 82 -12.29 -8.40 7.07
C ARG A 82 -13.74 -7.96 7.36
N HIS A 83 -14.33 -8.43 8.46
CA HIS A 83 -15.73 -8.14 8.81
C HIS A 83 -16.07 -6.63 8.84
N LYS A 84 -15.13 -5.78 9.28
CA LYS A 84 -15.32 -4.32 9.28
C LYS A 84 -15.40 -3.76 7.86
N ASP A 85 -14.59 -4.26 6.93
CA ASP A 85 -14.58 -3.81 5.54
C ASP A 85 -15.89 -4.18 4.83
N VAL A 86 -16.37 -5.40 5.06
CA VAL A 86 -17.68 -5.86 4.53
C VAL A 86 -18.82 -5.03 5.14
N ARG A 87 -18.85 -4.87 6.47
CA ARG A 87 -19.89 -4.11 7.18
C ARG A 87 -19.95 -2.64 6.76
N ASN A 88 -18.80 -2.03 6.55
CA ASN A 88 -18.69 -0.63 6.18
C ASN A 88 -18.74 -0.43 4.65
N GLY A 89 -18.79 -1.51 3.85
CA GLY A 89 -18.77 -1.43 2.40
C GLY A 89 -17.50 -0.75 1.86
N LEU A 90 -16.34 -1.06 2.45
CA LEU A 90 -15.08 -0.43 2.07
C LEU A 90 -14.73 -0.73 0.60
N SER A 91 -14.51 0.33 -0.18
CA SER A 91 -14.12 0.26 -1.59
C SER A 91 -12.97 1.21 -1.89
N ALA A 92 -12.30 0.98 -3.03
CA ALA A 92 -11.28 1.86 -3.59
C ALA A 92 -11.78 2.37 -4.97
N PRO A 93 -12.07 3.67 -5.14
CA PRO A 93 -12.09 4.73 -4.12
C PRO A 93 -13.24 4.55 -3.10
N PRO A 94 -13.17 5.19 -1.91
CA PRO A 94 -14.19 5.06 -0.88
C PRO A 94 -15.51 5.64 -1.33
N LYS A 95 -16.60 4.89 -1.17
CA LYS A 95 -17.96 5.38 -1.43
C LYS A 95 -18.59 5.84 -0.12
N PRO A 96 -18.80 7.15 0.09
CA PRO A 96 -19.43 7.64 1.32
C PRO A 96 -20.88 7.17 1.37
N THR A 97 -21.25 6.52 2.47
CA THR A 97 -22.64 6.18 2.79
C THR A 97 -23.07 7.01 4.00
N LEU A 98 -24.36 7.31 4.13
CA LEU A 98 -24.90 8.06 5.28
C LEU A 98 -24.50 7.42 6.62
N ARG A 99 -24.52 6.09 6.69
CA ARG A 99 -24.09 5.32 7.87
C ARG A 99 -22.60 5.53 8.18
N ASN A 100 -21.73 5.51 7.17
CA ASN A 100 -20.29 5.74 7.35
C ASN A 100 -19.99 7.18 7.78
N LEU A 101 -20.70 8.16 7.23
CA LEU A 101 -20.57 9.58 7.60
C LEU A 101 -20.95 9.82 9.08
N ILE A 102 -22.10 9.28 9.52
CA ILE A 102 -22.53 9.37 10.92
C ILE A 102 -21.52 8.70 11.85
N ASN A 103 -20.99 7.53 11.46
CA ASN A 103 -19.97 6.83 12.23
C ASN A 103 -18.67 7.66 12.35
N LEU A 104 -18.22 8.30 11.27
CA LEU A 104 -17.02 9.14 11.26
C LEU A 104 -17.15 10.35 12.22
N ILE A 105 -18.34 10.97 12.24
CA ILE A 105 -18.64 12.11 13.12
C ILE A 105 -18.67 11.65 14.58
N LYS A 106 -19.29 10.49 14.86
CA LYS A 106 -19.35 9.92 16.21
C LYS A 106 -17.97 9.47 16.71
N SER A 107 -17.11 8.93 15.85
CA SER A 107 -15.79 8.42 16.25
C SER A 107 -14.75 9.51 16.53
N ARG A 108 -14.97 10.76 16.08
CA ARG A 108 -14.04 11.88 16.31
C ARG A 108 -13.83 12.26 17.78
N HIS A 109 -14.68 11.79 18.69
CA HIS A 109 -14.54 12.05 20.13
C HIS A 109 -13.58 11.09 20.86
N GLY A 110 -13.03 10.08 20.19
CA GLY A 110 -12.14 9.06 20.82
C GLY A 110 -10.66 9.12 20.41
N ALA A 111 -10.24 10.11 19.61
CA ALA A 111 -8.88 10.20 19.06
C ALA A 111 -8.07 11.42 19.57
N LEU A 112 -8.56 12.08 20.63
CA LEU A 112 -7.91 13.21 21.31
C LEU A 112 -7.52 12.87 22.77
N ALA A 113 -7.41 11.59 23.11
CA ALA A 113 -6.92 11.11 24.41
C ALA A 113 -5.73 10.17 24.20
#